data_AF-A0A067LV43-F1
#
_entry.id   AF-A0A067LV43-F1
#
_cell.length_a   1.000
_cell.length_b   1.000
_cell.length_c   1.000
_cell.angle_alpha   90.00
_cell.angle_beta   90.00
_cell.angle_gamma   90.00
#
_symmetry.space_group_name_H-M   'P 1'
#
loop_
_entity.id
_entity.type
_entity.pdbx_description
1 polymer ?
#
loop_
_entity_poly.entity_id
_entity_poly.type
_entity_poly.pdbx_seq_one_letter_code
_entity_poly.pdbx_strand_id
1 'polypeptide(L)'
;MPPALSKPHLPAAFMASVQAAPCMAGYKSAVFEEDAHDHRVACCNWSAPRAPDLQFCYGPQSNRAMLGFTVEAKRTTLHLAALEGDVLAACELIRLGATVDAADSRGLTPLSLAVAHMSTCKNPQTPHPPAAKRDVAMTFLRLAYVSRILIQQHANVHIKYDDIPILEIACSIQNWELIELLLQHGAKPLNEYLSYFDSRAERARFISLRSSYASSIRPARLCRCWSGKPLAECHGAAAQRYPEDFICACGSKKTYKRCCHARSHFIIEKWDEGLQRIMPHFTTTSPAYSRMGKDVDPKKLNILDQLAQEISAAAGLPLPSAPSADKISRIVMETLELLASRGLVDLAFLYAYRQIGSIPQPRARAYSEHLALERQSKWNEAVDEYIQQGNDPRPRFEIERAAKIGKWQGALIRMCEGAGCTNVEGVGGIKLQMCGKCKIAVYCSVGCQRSAWTTHKALCCSEDQHEQMLPSQANIVKASSTVMGNAPAFTDNLIRQGQLLTGQLPKS
;
A
#
# COMPACT_ATOMS: atom_id res chain seq x y z
N MET A 1 -26.30 13.65 3.25
CA MET A 1 -25.57 13.75 1.97
C MET A 1 -24.66 12.55 1.88
N PRO A 2 -24.63 11.81 0.76
CA PRO A 2 -23.65 10.75 0.57
C PRO A 2 -22.23 11.33 0.73
N PRO A 3 -21.27 10.56 1.28
CA PRO A 3 -19.91 11.01 1.41
C PRO A 3 -19.34 11.36 0.04
N ALA A 4 -18.59 12.47 -0.05
CA ALA A 4 -17.93 12.85 -1.29
C ALA A 4 -16.95 11.76 -1.73
N LEU A 5 -17.08 11.28 -2.96
CA LEU A 5 -16.18 10.28 -3.56
C LEU A 5 -14.74 10.81 -3.57
N SER A 6 -13.77 9.92 -3.33
CA SER A 6 -12.37 10.27 -3.40
C SER A 6 -11.93 10.59 -4.82
N LYS A 7 -10.92 11.46 -4.96
CA LYS A 7 -10.25 11.65 -6.24
C LYS A 7 -9.49 10.39 -6.68
N PRO A 8 -9.32 10.16 -8.00
CA PRO A 8 -8.43 9.12 -8.50
C PRO A 8 -7.00 9.31 -7.99
N HIS A 9 -6.27 8.20 -7.82
CA HIS A 9 -4.86 8.18 -7.45
C HIS A 9 -3.95 8.52 -8.64
N LEU A 10 -4.32 9.53 -9.42
CA LEU A 10 -3.60 10.02 -10.59
C LEU A 10 -3.19 11.48 -10.36
N PRO A 11 -2.03 11.93 -10.87
CA PRO A 11 -1.66 13.35 -10.81
C PRO A 11 -2.70 14.22 -11.53
N ALA A 12 -3.11 15.34 -10.92
CA ALA A 12 -4.14 16.22 -11.48
C ALA A 12 -3.78 16.74 -12.89
N ALA A 13 -2.52 17.13 -13.10
CA ALA A 13 -2.03 17.59 -14.40
C ALA A 13 -2.10 16.48 -15.47
N PHE A 14 -1.81 15.23 -15.09
CA PHE A 14 -1.92 14.08 -15.99
C PHE A 14 -3.38 13.83 -16.38
N MET A 15 -4.30 13.81 -15.40
CA MET A 15 -5.74 13.65 -15.69
C MET A 15 -6.27 14.74 -16.61
N ALA A 16 -5.91 16.00 -16.35
CA ALA A 16 -6.31 17.13 -17.19
C ALA A 16 -5.81 16.98 -18.64
N SER A 17 -4.55 16.53 -18.82
CA SER A 17 -3.98 16.24 -20.14
C SER A 17 -4.73 15.12 -20.87
N VAL A 18 -5.06 14.02 -20.18
CA VAL A 18 -5.87 12.93 -20.77
C VAL A 18 -7.26 13.43 -21.17
N GLN A 19 -7.93 14.18 -20.29
CA GLN A 19 -9.28 14.70 -20.54
C GLN A 19 -9.34 15.73 -21.67
N ALA A 20 -8.25 16.45 -21.93
CA ALA A 20 -8.15 17.38 -23.04
C ALA A 20 -8.05 16.69 -24.42
N ALA A 21 -7.78 15.39 -24.47
CA ALA A 21 -7.74 14.65 -25.73
C ALA A 21 -9.11 14.66 -26.42
N PRO A 22 -9.21 14.90 -27.74
CA PRO A 22 -10.48 14.96 -28.44
C PRO A 22 -11.36 13.70 -28.26
N CYS A 23 -10.75 12.52 -28.16
CA CYS A 23 -11.45 11.25 -27.94
C CYS A 23 -12.05 11.06 -26.54
N MET A 24 -11.68 11.94 -25.60
CA MET A 24 -12.21 11.98 -24.22
C MET A 24 -13.28 13.05 -24.03
N ALA A 25 -13.52 13.92 -25.02
CA ALA A 25 -14.53 14.97 -24.93
C ALA A 25 -15.93 14.38 -24.73
N GLY A 26 -16.58 14.72 -23.60
CA GLY A 26 -17.89 14.20 -23.22
C GLY A 26 -17.91 12.76 -22.71
N TYR A 27 -16.77 12.05 -22.72
CA TYR A 27 -16.67 10.70 -22.20
C TYR A 27 -16.63 10.72 -20.66
N LYS A 28 -17.52 9.96 -20.03
CA LYS A 28 -17.56 9.80 -18.57
C LYS A 28 -16.78 8.55 -18.20
N SER A 29 -15.64 8.74 -17.54
CA SER A 29 -14.81 7.62 -17.08
C SER A 29 -15.37 7.04 -15.78
N ALA A 30 -15.37 5.70 -15.69
CA ALA A 30 -15.75 4.94 -14.50
C ALA A 30 -14.85 5.24 -13.29
N VAL A 31 -13.66 5.81 -13.51
CA VAL A 31 -12.71 6.19 -12.44
C VAL A 31 -13.33 7.14 -11.41
N PHE A 32 -14.38 7.88 -11.78
CA PHE A 32 -15.09 8.83 -10.92
C PHE A 32 -16.36 8.25 -10.28
N GLU A 33 -16.70 7.00 -10.57
CA GLU A 33 -17.89 6.33 -10.04
C GLU A 33 -17.63 5.72 -8.64
N GLU A 34 -18.71 5.34 -7.96
CA GLU A 34 -18.67 4.78 -6.60
C GLU A 34 -17.91 3.45 -6.55
N ASP A 35 -18.12 2.57 -7.53
CA ASP A 35 -17.43 1.28 -7.62
C ASP A 35 -15.90 1.44 -7.69
N ALA A 36 -15.43 2.41 -8.50
CA ALA A 36 -14.00 2.72 -8.59
C ALA A 36 -13.46 3.36 -7.30
N HIS A 37 -14.29 4.17 -6.61
CA HIS A 37 -13.96 4.68 -5.27
C HIS A 37 -13.75 3.57 -4.26
N ASP A 38 -14.68 2.64 -4.15
CA ASP A 38 -14.60 1.53 -3.20
C ASP A 38 -13.43 0.59 -3.52
N HIS A 39 -13.21 0.31 -4.81
CA HIS A 39 -12.05 -0.46 -5.26
C HIS A 39 -10.73 0.21 -4.86
N ARG A 40 -10.61 1.51 -5.11
CA ARG A 40 -9.42 2.31 -4.74
C ARG A 40 -9.19 2.31 -3.24
N VAL A 41 -10.24 2.53 -2.44
CA VAL A 41 -10.16 2.49 -0.97
C VAL A 41 -9.67 1.12 -0.49
N ALA A 42 -10.20 0.04 -1.06
CA ALA A 42 -9.80 -1.33 -0.71
C ALA A 42 -8.34 -1.64 -1.10
N CYS A 43 -7.87 -1.15 -2.24
CA CYS A 43 -6.48 -1.32 -2.69
C CYS A 43 -5.50 -0.51 -1.83
N CYS A 44 -5.91 0.64 -1.30
CA CYS A 44 -5.04 1.55 -0.55
C CYS A 44 -4.97 1.24 0.95
N ASN A 45 -5.74 0.27 1.45
CA ASN A 45 -5.68 -0.12 2.86
C ASN A 45 -4.46 -1.02 3.14
N TRP A 46 -3.38 -0.46 3.70
CA TRP A 46 -2.08 -1.11 3.83
C TRP A 46 -2.08 -2.45 4.59
N SER A 47 -3.00 -2.63 5.51
CA SER A 47 -3.06 -3.79 6.39
C SER A 47 -3.56 -5.07 5.75
N ALA A 48 -4.41 -4.93 4.74
CA ALA A 48 -5.02 -5.99 3.95
C ALA A 48 -5.35 -5.41 2.56
N PRO A 49 -4.33 -4.94 1.81
CA PRO A 49 -4.57 -4.24 0.56
C PRO A 49 -5.16 -5.24 -0.41
N ARG A 50 -6.38 -4.96 -0.85
CA ARG A 50 -7.02 -5.81 -1.84
C ARG A 50 -6.19 -5.78 -3.12
N ALA A 51 -6.02 -6.94 -3.74
CA ALA A 51 -5.35 -7.00 -5.04
C ALA A 51 -6.14 -6.15 -6.05
N PRO A 52 -5.47 -5.27 -6.83
CA PRO A 52 -6.13 -4.48 -7.87
C PRO A 52 -6.68 -5.36 -8.99
N ASP A 53 -6.18 -6.60 -9.12
CA ASP A 53 -6.60 -7.65 -10.06
C ASP A 53 -7.88 -8.37 -9.65
N LEU A 54 -8.76 -7.71 -8.90
CA LEU A 54 -10.09 -8.24 -8.61
C LEU A 54 -10.75 -8.73 -9.89
N GLN A 55 -11.20 -9.99 -9.86
CA GLN A 55 -12.07 -10.53 -10.89
C GLN A 55 -13.35 -9.69 -10.88
N PHE A 56 -13.68 -9.14 -12.04
CA PHE A 56 -14.83 -8.29 -12.20
C PHE A 56 -16.07 -9.20 -12.29
N CYS A 57 -17.00 -9.09 -11.34
CA CYS A 57 -18.23 -9.87 -11.31
C CYS A 57 -19.44 -8.93 -11.30
N TYR A 58 -20.30 -8.99 -12.31
CA TYR A 58 -21.61 -8.32 -12.25
C TYR A 58 -22.59 -9.11 -11.37
N GLY A 59 -23.52 -8.40 -10.73
CA GLY A 59 -24.78 -9.00 -10.30
C GLY A 59 -25.65 -9.36 -11.51
N PRO A 60 -26.57 -10.34 -11.40
CA PRO A 60 -27.34 -10.91 -12.52
C PRO A 60 -28.27 -9.94 -13.30
N GLN A 61 -28.35 -8.66 -12.92
CA GLN A 61 -29.25 -7.67 -13.53
C GLN A 61 -28.53 -6.60 -14.39
N SER A 62 -27.20 -6.67 -14.55
CA SER A 62 -26.44 -5.73 -15.38
C SER A 62 -26.44 -6.15 -16.86
N ASN A 63 -26.79 -5.24 -17.77
CA ASN A 63 -26.67 -5.43 -19.23
C ASN A 63 -25.24 -5.81 -19.68
N ARG A 64 -24.22 -5.58 -18.84
CA ARG A 64 -22.82 -5.93 -19.14
C ARG A 64 -22.48 -7.40 -18.87
N ALA A 65 -23.37 -8.19 -18.25
CA ALA A 65 -23.25 -9.65 -18.19
C ALA A 65 -23.20 -10.29 -19.60
N MET A 66 -23.77 -9.64 -20.61
CA MET A 66 -23.69 -10.06 -22.01
C MET A 66 -22.30 -9.86 -22.67
N LEU A 67 -21.38 -9.11 -22.05
CA LEU A 67 -20.05 -8.81 -22.63
C LEU A 67 -18.96 -9.85 -22.28
N GLY A 68 -19.34 -11.01 -21.73
CA GLY A 68 -18.39 -12.08 -21.36
C GLY A 68 -17.55 -11.79 -20.12
N PHE A 69 -18.01 -10.91 -19.23
CA PHE A 69 -17.41 -10.64 -17.91
C PHE A 69 -18.18 -11.42 -16.84
N THR A 70 -18.06 -12.75 -16.88
CA THR A 70 -18.58 -13.66 -15.87
C THR A 70 -17.49 -14.05 -14.89
N VAL A 71 -17.86 -14.67 -13.77
CA VAL A 71 -16.91 -15.20 -12.78
C VAL A 71 -15.97 -16.22 -13.43
N GLU A 72 -16.53 -17.10 -14.26
CA GLU A 72 -15.81 -18.16 -14.97
C GLU A 72 -14.83 -17.59 -15.99
N ALA A 73 -15.15 -16.44 -16.57
CA ALA A 73 -14.30 -15.78 -17.55
C ALA A 73 -12.98 -15.29 -16.93
N LYS A 74 -12.91 -15.08 -15.61
CA LYS A 74 -11.72 -14.57 -14.88
C LYS A 74 -11.18 -13.22 -15.38
N ARG A 75 -12.01 -12.38 -15.98
CA ARG A 75 -11.60 -11.05 -16.45
C ARG A 75 -11.45 -10.08 -15.28
N THR A 76 -10.36 -9.31 -15.29
CA THR A 76 -10.10 -8.26 -14.30
C THR A 76 -10.76 -6.95 -14.70
N THR A 77 -10.86 -5.99 -13.78
CA THR A 77 -11.33 -4.62 -14.10
C THR A 77 -10.48 -3.94 -15.18
N LEU A 78 -9.20 -4.31 -15.32
CA LEU A 78 -8.33 -3.78 -16.38
C LEU A 78 -8.75 -4.28 -17.77
N HIS A 79 -9.31 -5.50 -17.89
CA HIS A 79 -9.90 -5.98 -19.13
C HIS A 79 -11.11 -5.13 -19.54
N LEU A 80 -11.96 -4.76 -18.57
CA LEU A 80 -13.13 -3.93 -18.83
C LEU A 80 -12.72 -2.54 -19.30
N ALA A 81 -11.80 -1.89 -18.57
CA ALA A 81 -11.28 -0.58 -18.97
C ALA A 81 -10.62 -0.62 -20.36
N ALA A 82 -9.91 -1.71 -20.69
CA ALA A 82 -9.32 -1.90 -22.01
C ALA A 82 -10.35 -2.15 -23.12
N LEU A 83 -11.43 -2.88 -22.84
CA LEU A 83 -12.51 -3.12 -23.79
C LEU A 83 -13.34 -1.85 -24.04
N GLU A 84 -13.64 -1.06 -23.00
CA GLU A 84 -14.42 0.17 -23.12
C GLU A 84 -13.61 1.36 -23.66
N GLY A 85 -12.27 1.24 -23.67
CA GLY A 85 -11.38 2.35 -23.96
C GLY A 85 -11.35 3.39 -22.83
N ASP A 86 -11.61 2.99 -21.59
CA ASP A 86 -11.55 3.91 -20.46
C ASP A 86 -10.11 4.20 -20.04
N VAL A 87 -9.54 5.25 -20.65
CA VAL A 87 -8.14 5.65 -20.48
C VAL A 87 -7.79 5.97 -19.03
N LEU A 88 -8.65 6.71 -18.32
CA LEU A 88 -8.36 7.11 -16.93
C LEU A 88 -8.52 5.93 -15.97
N ALA A 89 -9.54 5.09 -16.14
CA ALA A 89 -9.71 3.89 -15.32
C ALA A 89 -8.54 2.92 -15.52
N ALA A 90 -8.10 2.69 -16.77
CA ALA A 90 -6.92 1.88 -17.06
C ALA A 90 -5.65 2.42 -16.37
N CYS A 91 -5.41 3.73 -16.47
CA CYS A 91 -4.27 4.38 -15.82
C CYS A 91 -4.29 4.23 -14.29
N GLU A 92 -5.46 4.37 -13.65
CA GLU A 92 -5.58 4.21 -12.22
C GLU A 92 -5.38 2.74 -11.79
N LEU A 93 -5.97 1.78 -12.49
CA LEU A 93 -5.80 0.36 -12.18
C LEU A 93 -4.32 -0.03 -12.25
N ILE A 94 -3.62 0.41 -13.30
CA ILE A 94 -2.16 0.20 -13.44
C ILE A 94 -1.41 0.86 -12.27
N ARG A 95 -1.78 2.08 -11.89
CA ARG A 95 -1.19 2.83 -10.76
C ARG A 95 -1.37 2.12 -9.42
N LEU A 96 -2.54 1.53 -9.19
CA LEU A 96 -2.86 0.73 -8.01
C LEU A 96 -2.16 -0.64 -8.03
N GLY A 97 -1.52 -0.99 -9.14
CA GLY A 97 -0.68 -2.18 -9.26
C GLY A 97 -1.33 -3.33 -10.02
N ALA A 98 -2.37 -3.08 -10.83
CA ALA A 98 -2.97 -4.12 -11.67
C ALA A 98 -1.90 -4.78 -12.56
N THR A 99 -2.08 -6.09 -12.74
CA THR A 99 -1.26 -6.94 -13.59
C THR A 99 -1.61 -6.64 -15.05
N VAL A 100 -0.66 -6.01 -15.74
CA VAL A 100 -0.83 -5.52 -17.12
C VAL A 100 -1.18 -6.66 -18.09
N ASP A 101 -0.58 -7.83 -17.87
CA ASP A 101 -0.77 -9.05 -18.66
C ASP A 101 -1.65 -10.09 -17.94
N ALA A 102 -2.57 -9.65 -17.06
CA ALA A 102 -3.54 -10.56 -16.47
C ALA A 102 -4.26 -11.32 -17.59
N ALA A 103 -4.28 -12.65 -17.53
CA ALA A 103 -4.91 -13.49 -18.54
C ALA A 103 -6.27 -13.95 -18.03
N ASP A 104 -7.30 -13.82 -18.87
CA ASP A 104 -8.61 -14.40 -18.62
C ASP A 104 -8.60 -15.93 -18.83
N SER A 105 -9.74 -16.59 -18.63
CA SER A 105 -9.89 -18.05 -18.79
C SER A 105 -9.54 -18.57 -20.19
N ARG A 106 -9.55 -17.71 -21.21
CA ARG A 106 -9.16 -18.03 -22.59
C ARG A 106 -7.72 -17.63 -22.91
N GLY A 107 -6.97 -17.12 -21.92
CA GLY A 107 -5.63 -16.58 -22.13
C GLY A 107 -5.60 -15.19 -22.74
N LEU A 108 -6.74 -14.50 -22.86
CA LEU A 108 -6.81 -13.16 -23.43
C LEU A 108 -6.36 -12.14 -22.37
N THR A 109 -5.50 -11.20 -22.77
CA THR A 109 -5.05 -10.10 -21.92
C THR A 109 -5.81 -8.81 -22.24
N PRO A 110 -5.73 -7.76 -21.37
CA PRO A 110 -6.35 -6.47 -21.65
C PRO A 110 -5.92 -5.88 -23.01
N LEU A 111 -4.64 -6.04 -23.38
CA LEU A 111 -4.13 -5.56 -24.66
C LEU A 111 -4.75 -6.32 -25.84
N SER A 112 -4.87 -7.65 -25.76
CA SER A 112 -5.49 -8.43 -26.85
C SER A 112 -6.95 -8.04 -27.08
N LEU A 113 -7.72 -7.80 -26.00
CA LEU A 113 -9.12 -7.39 -26.11
C LEU A 113 -9.25 -5.98 -26.71
N ALA A 114 -8.41 -5.03 -26.30
CA ALA A 114 -8.43 -3.68 -26.85
C ALA A 114 -8.12 -3.69 -28.36
N VAL A 115 -7.11 -4.46 -28.78
CA VAL A 115 -6.71 -4.58 -30.20
C VAL A 115 -7.77 -5.29 -31.03
N ALA A 116 -8.38 -6.36 -30.52
CA ALA A 116 -9.48 -7.03 -31.18
C ALA A 116 -10.73 -6.14 -31.30
N HIS A 117 -11.07 -5.37 -30.26
CA HIS A 117 -12.21 -4.47 -30.32
C HIS A 117 -11.97 -3.33 -31.35
N MET A 118 -10.73 -2.87 -31.50
CA MET A 118 -10.38 -1.91 -32.57
C MET A 118 -10.67 -2.45 -33.98
N SER A 119 -10.45 -3.74 -34.25
CA SER A 119 -10.76 -4.31 -35.56
C SER A 119 -12.24 -4.37 -35.85
N THR A 120 -13.07 -4.68 -34.84
CA THR A 120 -14.53 -4.62 -34.98
C THR A 120 -15.03 -3.21 -35.30
N CYS A 121 -14.43 -2.17 -34.69
CA CYS A 121 -14.78 -0.77 -34.92
C CYS A 121 -14.46 -0.30 -36.36
N LYS A 122 -13.50 -0.94 -37.05
CA LYS A 122 -13.16 -0.64 -38.45
C LYS A 122 -13.88 -1.53 -39.46
N ASN A 123 -14.63 -2.54 -39.04
CA ASN A 123 -15.27 -3.47 -39.95
C ASN A 123 -16.40 -2.76 -40.74
N PRO A 124 -16.33 -2.68 -42.08
CA PRO A 124 -17.39 -2.06 -42.88
C PRO A 124 -18.72 -2.83 -42.82
N GLN A 125 -18.70 -4.10 -42.40
CA GLN A 125 -19.87 -4.96 -42.27
C GLN A 125 -20.60 -4.83 -40.92
N THR A 126 -20.12 -4.03 -39.97
CA THR A 126 -20.87 -3.73 -38.74
C THR A 126 -21.70 -2.45 -38.96
N PRO A 127 -22.98 -2.54 -39.34
CA PRO A 127 -23.80 -1.37 -39.63
C PRO A 127 -24.02 -0.55 -38.36
N HIS A 128 -23.48 0.66 -38.34
CA HIS A 128 -23.73 1.64 -37.29
C HIS A 128 -24.70 2.71 -37.81
N PRO A 129 -25.76 3.07 -37.05
CA PRO A 129 -26.61 4.20 -37.42
C PRO A 129 -25.76 5.48 -37.55
N PRO A 130 -26.14 6.45 -38.41
CA PRO A 130 -25.33 7.65 -38.67
C PRO A 130 -24.89 8.40 -37.41
N ALA A 131 -25.76 8.43 -36.39
CA ALA A 131 -25.47 9.02 -35.08
C ALA A 131 -24.35 8.31 -34.30
N ALA A 132 -24.21 6.99 -34.46
CA ALA A 132 -23.21 6.17 -33.75
C ALA A 132 -21.82 6.17 -34.42
N LYS A 133 -21.69 6.67 -35.66
CA LYS A 133 -20.41 6.69 -36.39
C LYS A 133 -19.34 7.49 -35.66
N ARG A 134 -19.71 8.65 -35.10
CA ARG A 134 -18.80 9.48 -34.30
C ARG A 134 -18.36 8.75 -33.03
N ASP A 135 -19.29 8.10 -32.35
CA ASP A 135 -19.02 7.40 -31.09
C ASP A 135 -18.10 6.19 -31.30
N VAL A 136 -18.28 5.43 -32.38
CA VAL A 136 -17.39 4.33 -32.78
C VAL A 136 -15.99 4.85 -33.11
N ALA A 137 -15.89 5.95 -33.87
CA ALA A 137 -14.58 6.57 -34.16
C ALA A 137 -13.87 7.06 -32.89
N MET A 138 -14.58 7.69 -31.95
CA MET A 138 -14.00 8.11 -30.67
C MET A 138 -13.60 6.91 -29.80
N THR A 139 -14.39 5.83 -29.82
CA THR A 139 -14.08 4.56 -29.14
C THR A 139 -12.81 3.94 -29.70
N PHE A 140 -12.66 3.88 -31.02
CA PHE A 140 -11.44 3.41 -31.67
C PHE A 140 -10.20 4.19 -31.19
N LEU A 141 -10.27 5.53 -31.15
CA LEU A 141 -9.17 6.37 -30.67
C LEU A 141 -8.85 6.13 -29.19
N ARG A 142 -9.87 5.91 -28.36
CA ARG A 142 -9.69 5.56 -26.94
C ARG A 142 -9.04 4.19 -26.75
N LEU A 143 -9.46 3.18 -27.52
CA LEU A 143 -8.84 1.84 -27.52
C LEU A 143 -7.36 1.90 -27.94
N ALA A 144 -7.04 2.72 -28.94
CA ALA A 144 -5.65 2.95 -29.35
C ALA A 144 -4.84 3.62 -28.23
N TYR A 145 -5.44 4.60 -27.52
CA TYR A 145 -4.81 5.21 -26.35
C TYR A 145 -4.54 4.18 -25.25
N VAL A 146 -5.54 3.38 -24.85
CA VAL A 146 -5.33 2.33 -23.83
C VAL A 146 -4.27 1.32 -24.27
N SER A 147 -4.28 0.89 -25.53
CA SER A 147 -3.27 -0.02 -26.09
C SER A 147 -1.86 0.57 -25.97
N ARG A 148 -1.69 1.87 -26.28
CA ARG A 148 -0.43 2.58 -26.11
C ARG A 148 0.04 2.57 -24.66
N ILE A 149 -0.86 2.85 -23.71
CA ILE A 149 -0.56 2.83 -22.28
C ILE A 149 -0.09 1.43 -21.84
N LEU A 150 -0.81 0.38 -22.23
CA LEU A 150 -0.46 -0.99 -21.86
C LEU A 150 0.92 -1.38 -22.41
N ILE A 151 1.20 -1.07 -23.68
CA ILE A 151 2.50 -1.37 -24.31
C ILE A 151 3.65 -0.60 -23.63
N GLN A 152 3.46 0.68 -23.33
CA GLN A 152 4.44 1.51 -22.58
C GLN A 152 4.65 1.02 -21.14
N GLN A 153 3.64 0.35 -20.58
CA GLN A 153 3.71 -0.34 -19.30
C GLN A 153 4.24 -1.78 -19.40
N HIS A 154 4.85 -2.09 -20.55
CA HIS A 154 5.55 -3.33 -20.86
C HIS A 154 4.67 -4.56 -21.05
N ALA A 155 3.37 -4.39 -21.36
CA ALA A 155 2.48 -5.48 -21.78
C ALA A 155 3.14 -6.40 -22.83
N ASN A 156 2.89 -7.70 -22.75
CA ASN A 156 3.41 -8.66 -23.71
C ASN A 156 2.85 -8.37 -25.11
N VAL A 157 3.74 -8.07 -26.07
CA VAL A 157 3.38 -7.75 -27.46
C VAL A 157 3.32 -8.96 -28.38
N HIS A 158 3.66 -10.15 -27.87
CA HIS A 158 3.65 -11.43 -28.62
C HIS A 158 2.37 -12.24 -28.44
N ILE A 159 1.36 -11.62 -27.84
CA ILE A 159 0.06 -12.23 -27.57
C ILE A 159 -0.77 -12.39 -28.86
N LYS A 160 -1.79 -13.25 -28.78
CA LYS A 160 -2.72 -13.55 -29.86
C LYS A 160 -4.16 -13.32 -29.42
N TYR A 161 -5.03 -13.04 -30.37
CA TYR A 161 -6.48 -13.08 -30.21
C TYR A 161 -7.05 -14.05 -31.25
N ASP A 162 -7.75 -15.10 -30.81
CA ASP A 162 -8.23 -16.19 -31.66
C ASP A 162 -7.15 -16.71 -32.63
N ASP A 163 -5.98 -17.02 -32.06
CA ASP A 163 -4.75 -17.48 -32.74
C ASP A 163 -4.05 -16.47 -33.68
N ILE A 164 -4.64 -15.28 -33.89
CA ILE A 164 -4.06 -14.22 -34.72
C ILE A 164 -3.15 -13.31 -33.85
N PRO A 165 -1.86 -13.14 -34.17
CA PRO A 165 -0.97 -12.21 -33.47
C PRO A 165 -1.51 -10.77 -33.49
N ILE A 166 -1.40 -10.04 -32.38
CA ILE A 166 -1.93 -8.67 -32.32
C ILE A 166 -1.26 -7.70 -33.32
N LEU A 167 -0.01 -7.97 -33.72
CA LEU A 167 0.67 -7.20 -34.77
C LEU A 167 0.02 -7.40 -36.14
N GLU A 168 -0.46 -8.62 -36.43
CA GLU A 168 -1.19 -8.91 -37.67
C GLU A 168 -2.52 -8.16 -37.68
N ILE A 169 -3.27 -8.20 -36.56
CA ILE A 169 -4.52 -7.44 -36.41
C ILE A 169 -4.24 -5.94 -36.65
N ALA A 170 -3.18 -5.39 -36.06
CA ALA A 170 -2.78 -3.99 -36.27
C ALA A 170 -2.49 -3.66 -37.76
N CYS A 171 -1.87 -4.59 -38.51
CA CYS A 171 -1.64 -4.46 -39.94
C CYS A 171 -2.96 -4.50 -40.74
N SER A 172 -3.86 -5.43 -40.43
CA SER A 172 -5.16 -5.56 -41.11
C SER A 172 -6.04 -4.32 -40.98
N ILE A 173 -5.97 -3.63 -39.84
CA ILE A 173 -6.70 -2.37 -39.60
C ILE A 173 -5.90 -1.15 -40.05
N GLN A 174 -4.70 -1.33 -40.60
CA GLN A 174 -3.77 -0.28 -41.04
C GLN A 174 -3.56 0.84 -39.99
N ASN A 175 -3.46 0.46 -38.70
CA ASN A 175 -3.17 1.41 -37.63
C ASN A 175 -1.65 1.59 -37.50
N TRP A 176 -1.09 2.51 -38.28
CA TRP A 176 0.35 2.74 -38.34
C TRP A 176 1.00 3.08 -37.00
N GLU A 177 0.31 3.83 -36.15
CA GLU A 177 0.80 4.21 -34.82
C GLU A 177 0.95 2.97 -33.93
N LEU A 178 -0.03 2.07 -33.97
CA LEU A 178 0.02 0.81 -33.24
C LEU A 178 1.07 -0.15 -33.81
N ILE A 179 1.19 -0.24 -35.14
CA ILE A 179 2.21 -1.06 -35.82
C ILE A 179 3.61 -0.62 -35.39
N GLU A 180 3.91 0.67 -35.50
CA GLU A 180 5.19 1.25 -35.11
C GLU A 180 5.49 1.00 -33.62
N LEU A 181 4.50 1.25 -32.75
CA LEU A 181 4.66 1.04 -31.31
C LEU A 181 4.91 -0.43 -30.95
N LEU A 182 4.19 -1.38 -31.57
CA LEU A 182 4.39 -2.81 -31.34
C LEU A 182 5.80 -3.24 -31.77
N LEU A 183 6.25 -2.81 -32.94
CA LEU A 183 7.59 -3.10 -33.46
C LEU A 183 8.68 -2.50 -32.56
N GLN A 184 8.53 -1.24 -32.15
CA GLN A 184 9.43 -0.57 -31.22
C GLN A 184 9.53 -1.31 -29.88
N HIS A 185 8.45 -1.97 -29.44
CA HIS A 185 8.43 -2.76 -28.21
C HIS A 185 8.75 -4.25 -28.40
N GLY A 186 9.26 -4.62 -29.57
CA GLY A 186 9.84 -5.94 -29.85
C GLY A 186 8.92 -6.94 -30.55
N ALA A 187 7.74 -6.54 -31.03
CA ALA A 187 6.88 -7.44 -31.79
C ALA A 187 7.59 -7.95 -33.05
N LYS A 188 7.45 -9.25 -33.36
CA LYS A 188 8.15 -9.89 -34.49
C LYS A 188 7.30 -9.78 -35.76
N PRO A 189 7.76 -9.04 -36.80
CA PRO A 189 7.04 -8.95 -38.05
C PRO A 189 7.24 -10.19 -38.92
N LEU A 190 6.20 -10.61 -39.64
CA LEU A 190 6.26 -11.65 -40.67
C LEU A 190 6.13 -11.03 -42.06
N ASN A 191 6.66 -11.71 -43.08
CA ASN A 191 6.54 -11.26 -44.48
C ASN A 191 5.09 -11.28 -44.98
N GLU A 192 4.29 -12.22 -44.48
CA GLU A 192 2.87 -12.39 -44.84
C GLU A 192 2.03 -11.13 -44.57
N TYR A 193 2.44 -10.31 -43.60
CA TYR A 193 1.74 -9.07 -43.26
C TYR A 193 1.77 -8.02 -44.37
N LEU A 194 2.68 -8.15 -45.36
CA LEU A 194 2.71 -7.26 -46.53
C LEU A 194 1.45 -7.36 -47.42
N SER A 195 0.67 -8.43 -47.27
CA SER A 195 -0.58 -8.63 -47.98
C SER A 195 -1.69 -7.65 -47.56
N TYR A 196 -1.62 -7.07 -46.34
CA TYR A 196 -2.61 -6.12 -45.82
C TYR A 196 -2.46 -4.68 -46.36
N PHE A 197 -1.43 -4.42 -47.16
CA PHE A 197 -1.11 -3.08 -47.69
C PHE A 197 -1.22 -3.07 -49.20
N ASP A 198 -2.18 -2.32 -49.76
CA ASP A 198 -2.46 -2.34 -51.20
C ASP A 198 -1.44 -1.52 -52.00
N SER A 199 -0.95 -0.41 -51.44
CA SER A 199 -0.05 0.49 -52.17
C SER A 199 1.43 0.10 -52.00
N ARG A 200 2.24 0.45 -53.01
CA ARG A 200 3.71 0.30 -52.93
C ARG A 200 4.31 1.13 -51.79
N ALA A 201 3.74 2.30 -51.52
CA ALA A 201 4.20 3.21 -50.47
C ALA A 201 4.01 2.61 -49.06
N GLU A 202 2.86 1.99 -48.79
CA GLU A 202 2.57 1.34 -47.50
C GLU A 202 3.45 0.11 -47.28
N ARG A 203 3.61 -0.74 -48.31
CA ARG A 203 4.56 -1.87 -48.24
C ARG A 203 5.98 -1.40 -47.94
N ALA A 204 6.44 -0.34 -48.61
CA ALA A 204 7.75 0.26 -48.34
C ALA A 204 7.86 0.81 -46.92
N ARG A 205 6.81 1.48 -46.41
CA ARG A 205 6.75 1.98 -45.02
C ARG A 205 6.88 0.84 -44.01
N PHE A 206 6.14 -0.25 -44.18
CA PHE A 206 6.22 -1.40 -43.28
C PHE A 206 7.60 -2.06 -43.31
N ILE A 207 8.19 -2.24 -44.50
CA ILE A 207 9.56 -2.76 -44.65
C ILE A 207 10.56 -1.86 -43.93
N SER A 208 10.42 -0.54 -44.07
CA SER A 208 11.27 0.43 -43.37
C SER A 208 11.14 0.30 -41.85
N LEU A 209 9.92 0.28 -41.31
CA LEU A 209 9.69 0.13 -39.87
C LEU A 209 10.29 -1.16 -39.31
N ARG A 210 10.08 -2.29 -40.01
CA ARG A 210 10.69 -3.57 -39.63
C ARG A 210 12.22 -3.46 -39.54
N SER A 211 12.85 -2.87 -40.53
CA SER A 211 14.31 -2.71 -40.56
C SER A 211 14.80 -1.78 -39.46
N SER A 212 14.09 -0.68 -39.20
CA SER A 212 14.44 0.28 -38.14
C SER A 212 14.39 -0.33 -36.75
N TYR A 213 13.46 -1.27 -36.49
CA TYR A 213 13.28 -1.85 -35.16
C TYR A 213 13.82 -3.28 -34.99
N ALA A 214 14.37 -3.90 -36.03
CA ALA A 214 14.88 -5.28 -36.01
C ALA A 214 15.89 -5.56 -34.88
N SER A 215 16.72 -4.58 -34.54
CA SER A 215 17.73 -4.66 -33.46
C SER A 215 17.49 -3.61 -32.38
N SER A 216 16.29 -3.03 -32.31
CA SER A 216 15.99 -1.98 -31.34
C SER A 216 15.83 -2.57 -29.93
N ILE A 217 16.35 -1.84 -28.94
CA ILE A 217 16.13 -2.17 -27.53
C ILE A 217 14.75 -1.64 -27.15
N ARG A 218 13.93 -2.50 -26.52
CA ARG A 218 12.60 -2.11 -26.03
C ARG A 218 12.72 -0.84 -25.17
N PRO A 219 11.94 0.22 -25.46
CA PRO A 219 11.98 1.45 -24.68
C PRO A 219 11.77 1.20 -23.18
N ALA A 220 12.42 2.00 -22.34
CA ALA A 220 12.30 1.89 -20.90
C ALA A 220 10.83 2.03 -20.44
N ARG A 221 10.44 1.22 -19.47
CA ARG A 221 9.09 1.26 -18.91
C ARG A 221 8.84 2.61 -18.25
N LEU A 222 7.72 3.25 -18.55
CA LEU A 222 7.33 4.49 -17.87
C LEU A 222 6.88 4.21 -16.43
N CYS A 223 7.25 5.10 -15.51
CA CYS A 223 6.85 4.96 -14.12
C CYS A 223 5.33 5.05 -13.97
N ARG A 224 4.74 4.11 -13.22
CA ARG A 224 3.30 4.02 -13.00
C ARG A 224 2.73 5.21 -12.22
N CYS A 225 3.55 6.11 -11.68
CA CYS A 225 3.11 7.35 -11.05
C CYS A 225 2.69 8.44 -12.04
N TRP A 226 2.83 8.20 -13.35
CA TRP A 226 2.47 9.11 -14.43
C TRP A 226 3.22 10.45 -14.40
N SER A 227 4.46 10.43 -13.89
CA SER A 227 5.38 11.58 -13.94
C SER A 227 5.99 11.82 -15.31
N GLY A 228 5.81 10.87 -16.25
CA GLY A 228 6.45 10.87 -17.57
C GLY A 228 7.89 10.33 -17.57
N LYS A 229 8.47 10.06 -16.40
CA LYS A 229 9.83 9.51 -16.28
C LYS A 229 9.86 7.99 -16.44
N PRO A 230 10.95 7.40 -16.95
CA PRO A 230 11.19 5.96 -16.83
C PRO A 230 11.13 5.48 -15.38
N LEU A 231 10.67 4.25 -15.15
CA LEU A 231 10.58 3.63 -13.84
C LEU A 231 11.94 3.63 -13.13
N ALA A 232 12.99 3.22 -13.85
CA ALA A 232 14.37 3.17 -13.35
C ALA A 232 14.92 4.54 -12.93
N GLU A 233 14.35 5.65 -13.42
CA GLU A 233 14.74 7.03 -13.09
C GLU A 233 13.77 7.70 -12.10
N CYS A 234 12.79 6.95 -11.59
CA CYS A 234 11.73 7.46 -10.73
C CYS A 234 11.61 6.60 -9.47
N HIS A 235 10.51 5.84 -9.32
CA HIS A 235 10.30 4.97 -8.15
C HIS A 235 11.27 3.77 -8.11
N GLY A 236 11.90 3.40 -9.23
CA GLY A 236 13.00 2.43 -9.28
C GLY A 236 14.36 3.01 -8.87
N ALA A 237 14.55 4.34 -8.96
CA ALA A 237 15.77 4.99 -8.49
C ALA A 237 15.73 5.29 -6.98
N ALA A 238 14.61 5.83 -6.50
CA ALA A 238 14.48 6.28 -5.12
C ALA A 238 13.01 6.36 -4.67
N ALA A 239 12.82 6.29 -3.35
CA ALA A 239 11.52 6.52 -2.74
C ALA A 239 11.00 7.94 -3.03
N GLN A 240 9.73 8.05 -3.34
CA GLN A 240 9.05 9.33 -3.63
C GLN A 240 8.11 9.71 -2.49
N ARG A 241 7.68 10.98 -2.43
CA ARG A 241 6.67 11.40 -1.45
C ARG A 241 5.30 10.84 -1.82
N TYR A 242 4.56 10.34 -0.83
CA TYR A 242 3.17 9.99 -1.05
C TYR A 242 2.32 11.25 -1.30
N PRO A 243 1.53 11.32 -2.38
CA PRO A 243 0.76 12.51 -2.69
C PRO A 243 -0.25 12.89 -1.61
N GLU A 244 -0.25 14.16 -1.19
CA GLU A 244 -1.11 14.70 -0.11
C GLU A 244 -2.61 14.55 -0.39
N ASP A 245 -3.00 14.63 -1.66
CA ASP A 245 -4.40 14.60 -2.09
C ASP A 245 -4.95 13.19 -2.27
N PHE A 246 -4.10 12.15 -2.21
CA PHE A 246 -4.54 10.76 -2.29
C PHE A 246 -5.22 10.33 -0.99
N ILE A 247 -6.02 9.27 -1.04
CA ILE A 247 -6.54 8.64 0.18
C ILE A 247 -5.35 8.20 1.03
N CYS A 248 -5.45 8.42 2.34
CA CYS A 248 -4.42 8.00 3.27
C CYS A 248 -4.32 6.48 3.30
N ALA A 249 -3.10 5.95 3.13
CA ALA A 249 -2.84 4.51 3.12
C ALA A 249 -3.14 3.78 4.44
N CYS A 250 -3.55 4.51 5.49
CA CYS A 250 -3.98 3.96 6.77
C CYS A 250 -5.45 3.49 6.80
N GLY A 251 -6.13 3.42 5.64
CA GLY A 251 -7.50 2.90 5.55
C GLY A 251 -8.62 3.87 6.02
N SER A 252 -8.28 5.06 6.53
CA SER A 252 -9.28 6.00 7.10
C SER A 252 -10.25 6.65 6.10
N LYS A 253 -10.09 6.38 4.79
CA LYS A 253 -10.80 7.03 3.66
C LYS A 253 -10.60 8.55 3.52
N LYS A 254 -9.96 9.21 4.48
CA LYS A 254 -9.58 10.63 4.43
C LYS A 254 -8.39 10.83 3.50
N THR A 255 -8.22 12.04 2.96
CA THR A 255 -6.98 12.38 2.24
C THR A 255 -5.78 12.29 3.18
N TYR A 256 -4.63 11.89 2.65
CA TYR A 256 -3.39 11.78 3.40
C TYR A 256 -3.05 13.07 4.14
N LYS A 257 -3.17 14.20 3.45
CA LYS A 257 -3.01 15.55 4.02
C LYS A 257 -3.79 15.77 5.31
N ARG A 258 -5.07 15.34 5.33
CA ARG A 258 -6.00 15.53 6.45
C ARG A 258 -5.98 14.36 7.45
N CYS A 259 -5.10 13.39 7.27
CA CYS A 259 -5.03 12.19 8.09
C CYS A 259 -3.64 12.00 8.71
N CYS A 260 -2.83 11.05 8.22
CA CYS A 260 -1.54 10.74 8.82
C CYS A 260 -0.55 11.91 8.67
N HIS A 261 -0.60 12.63 7.55
CA HIS A 261 0.26 13.81 7.36
C HIS A 261 -0.01 14.90 8.42
N ALA A 262 -1.28 15.18 8.72
CA ALA A 262 -1.69 16.13 9.77
C ALA A 262 -1.27 15.70 11.19
N ARG A 263 -0.83 14.45 11.36
CA ARG A 263 -0.33 13.87 12.62
C ARG A 263 1.18 13.64 12.58
N SER A 264 1.88 14.24 11.61
CA SER A 264 3.33 14.06 11.41
C SER A 264 3.74 12.59 11.18
N HIS A 265 2.81 11.77 10.67
CA HIS A 265 3.09 10.42 10.19
C HIS A 265 3.28 10.46 8.68
N PHE A 266 4.54 10.35 8.27
CA PHE A 266 4.91 10.51 6.88
C PHE A 266 4.83 9.19 6.12
N ILE A 267 4.41 9.28 4.86
CA ILE A 267 4.32 8.17 3.92
C ILE A 267 5.17 8.50 2.70
N ILE A 268 5.98 7.54 2.29
CA ILE A 268 6.76 7.54 1.05
C ILE A 268 6.28 6.40 0.16
N GLU A 269 6.50 6.52 -1.15
CA GLU A 269 6.20 5.49 -2.12
C GLU A 269 7.51 4.85 -2.60
N LYS A 270 7.56 3.52 -2.62
CA LYS A 270 8.69 2.76 -3.16
C LYS A 270 8.21 1.82 -4.26
N TRP A 271 9.06 1.55 -5.23
CA TRP A 271 8.83 0.42 -6.12
C TRP A 271 9.11 -0.89 -5.37
N ASP A 272 8.17 -1.82 -5.48
CA ASP A 272 8.33 -3.19 -4.99
C ASP A 272 8.56 -4.10 -6.20
N GLU A 273 9.76 -4.68 -6.30
CA GLU A 273 10.11 -5.55 -7.43
C GLU A 273 9.37 -6.90 -7.41
N GLY A 274 9.07 -7.44 -6.23
CA GLY A 274 8.36 -8.72 -6.13
C GLY A 274 6.90 -8.60 -6.57
N LEU A 275 6.25 -7.51 -6.19
CA LEU A 275 4.86 -7.20 -6.52
C LEU A 275 4.72 -6.38 -7.82
N GLN A 276 5.84 -5.96 -8.41
CA GLN A 276 5.91 -5.11 -9.60
C GLN A 276 5.00 -3.86 -9.50
N ARG A 277 4.91 -3.21 -8.33
CA ARG A 277 4.00 -2.07 -8.11
C ARG A 277 4.58 -1.03 -7.14
N ILE A 278 3.96 0.15 -7.10
CA ILE A 278 4.33 1.21 -6.17
C ILE A 278 3.61 0.98 -4.83
N MET A 279 4.37 0.86 -3.75
CA MET A 279 3.86 0.59 -2.40
C MET A 279 4.10 1.78 -1.46
N PRO A 280 3.09 2.20 -0.67
CA PRO A 280 3.24 3.27 0.31
C PRO A 280 3.82 2.77 1.65
N HIS A 281 4.97 3.27 2.08
CA HIS A 281 5.61 2.93 3.35
C HIS A 281 5.56 4.10 4.33
N PHE A 282 5.26 3.82 5.60
CA PHE A 282 5.44 4.81 6.67
C PHE A 282 6.93 5.07 6.90
N THR A 283 7.27 6.32 7.16
CA THR A 283 8.63 6.73 7.53
C THR A 283 8.60 7.68 8.72
N THR A 284 9.64 7.57 9.56
CA THR A 284 9.89 8.41 10.74
C THR A 284 10.44 9.78 10.38
N THR A 285 11.07 9.90 9.21
CA THR A 285 11.76 11.11 8.78
C THR A 285 10.85 11.94 7.88
N SER A 286 10.68 13.21 8.20
CA SER A 286 9.96 14.13 7.31
C SER A 286 10.60 14.11 5.92
N PRO A 287 9.84 13.90 4.83
CA PRO A 287 10.40 13.88 3.48
C PRO A 287 11.01 15.22 3.05
N ALA A 288 10.79 16.31 3.81
CA ALA A 288 11.47 17.60 3.64
C ALA A 288 12.99 17.50 3.93
N TYR A 289 13.39 16.64 4.88
CA TYR A 289 14.79 16.38 5.19
C TYR A 289 15.50 15.55 4.12
N SER A 290 14.78 14.72 3.36
CA SER A 290 15.36 13.85 2.33
C SER A 290 15.85 14.56 1.06
N ARG A 291 15.60 15.88 0.91
CA ARG A 291 16.22 16.69 -0.17
C ARG A 291 17.59 17.26 0.19
N MET A 292 18.01 17.18 1.46
CA MET A 292 19.43 17.28 1.81
C MET A 292 20.07 15.92 1.56
N GLY A 293 20.30 15.62 0.28
CA GLY A 293 21.30 14.63 -0.06
C GLY A 293 22.65 15.16 0.43
N LYS A 294 23.32 14.35 1.27
CA LYS A 294 24.54 14.65 2.03
C LYS A 294 24.23 15.45 3.31
N ASP A 295 24.80 14.99 4.42
CA ASP A 295 24.69 15.55 5.78
C ASP A 295 23.44 15.15 6.59
N VAL A 296 23.21 13.84 6.73
CA VAL A 296 22.78 13.38 8.06
C VAL A 296 24.03 13.40 8.93
N ASP A 297 24.06 14.29 9.92
CA ASP A 297 25.14 14.36 10.92
C ASP A 297 25.48 12.94 11.42
N PRO A 298 26.72 12.45 11.23
CA PRO A 298 27.16 11.13 11.68
C PRO A 298 26.87 10.90 13.18
N LYS A 299 26.76 11.96 13.97
CA LYS A 299 26.40 11.89 15.39
C LYS A 299 24.95 11.48 15.65
N LYS A 300 24.04 11.60 14.67
CA LYS A 300 22.63 11.19 14.80
C LYS A 300 22.34 9.77 14.32
N LEU A 301 23.17 9.19 13.45
CA LEU A 301 23.14 7.74 13.14
C LEU A 301 23.74 6.89 14.27
N ASN A 302 24.55 7.49 15.15
CA ASN A 302 25.26 6.82 16.25
C ASN A 302 24.39 6.34 17.42
N ILE A 303 23.06 6.57 17.41
CA ILE A 303 22.19 6.38 18.58
C ILE A 303 21.78 4.91 18.77
N LEU A 304 21.37 4.26 17.68
CA LEU A 304 21.04 2.83 17.69
C LEU A 304 22.31 1.99 17.84
N ASP A 305 23.45 2.51 17.36
CA ASP A 305 24.76 1.93 17.56
C ASP A 305 25.18 2.00 19.03
N GLN A 306 25.02 3.14 19.70
CA GLN A 306 25.28 3.26 21.14
C GLN A 306 24.37 2.34 21.96
N LEU A 307 23.07 2.28 21.64
CA LEU A 307 22.12 1.40 22.33
C LEU A 307 22.45 -0.08 22.13
N ALA A 308 22.80 -0.49 20.91
CA ALA A 308 23.23 -1.85 20.62
C ALA A 308 24.52 -2.20 21.36
N GLN A 309 25.48 -1.26 21.44
CA GLN A 309 26.74 -1.44 22.17
C GLN A 309 26.51 -1.55 23.68
N GLU A 310 25.60 -0.77 24.24
CA GLU A 310 25.29 -0.76 25.68
C GLU A 310 24.43 -1.97 26.10
N ILE A 311 23.47 -2.40 25.28
CA ILE A 311 22.71 -3.66 25.49
C ILE A 311 23.65 -4.85 25.38
N SER A 312 24.55 -4.86 24.39
CA SER A 312 25.57 -5.90 24.22
C SER A 312 26.51 -5.95 25.42
N ALA A 313 26.95 -4.80 25.93
CA ALA A 313 27.78 -4.70 27.13
C ALA A 313 27.06 -5.18 28.41
N ALA A 314 25.79 -4.82 28.59
CA ALA A 314 24.98 -5.22 29.75
C ALA A 314 24.55 -6.70 29.72
N ALA A 315 24.49 -7.31 28.53
CA ALA A 315 24.14 -8.72 28.32
C ALA A 315 25.37 -9.64 28.15
N GLY A 316 26.59 -9.10 28.12
CA GLY A 316 27.81 -9.88 27.91
C GLY A 316 27.98 -10.43 26.48
N LEU A 317 27.42 -9.74 25.49
CA LEU A 317 27.43 -10.13 24.07
C LEU A 317 28.53 -9.36 23.29
N PRO A 318 29.07 -9.90 22.18
CA PRO A 318 30.10 -9.25 21.38
C PRO A 318 29.59 -7.99 20.65
N LEU A 319 30.34 -6.90 20.77
CA LEU A 319 30.07 -5.59 20.16
C LEU A 319 30.01 -5.66 18.63
N PRO A 320 28.94 -5.16 17.98
CA PRO A 320 28.85 -5.17 16.52
C PRO A 320 29.40 -3.89 15.87
N SER A 321 30.19 -4.05 14.81
CA SER A 321 30.42 -3.02 13.79
C SER A 321 29.14 -2.81 12.96
N ALA A 322 28.75 -1.55 12.79
CA ALA A 322 27.66 -0.91 12.00
C ALA A 322 26.50 -1.81 11.47
N PRO A 323 25.21 -1.54 11.78
CA PRO A 323 24.12 -2.43 11.44
C PRO A 323 23.29 -2.00 10.21
N SER A 324 22.97 -2.97 9.37
CA SER A 324 21.79 -2.94 8.49
C SER A 324 20.49 -3.12 9.30
N ALA A 325 19.33 -2.80 8.72
CA ALA A 325 18.02 -2.93 9.39
C ALA A 325 17.75 -4.34 9.98
N ASP A 326 18.23 -5.39 9.30
CA ASP A 326 18.11 -6.79 9.75
C ASP A 326 18.90 -7.09 11.02
N LYS A 327 19.98 -6.35 11.28
CA LYS A 327 20.79 -6.50 12.50
C LYS A 327 20.10 -5.83 13.69
N ILE A 328 19.42 -4.69 13.47
CA ILE A 328 18.57 -4.04 14.50
C ILE A 328 17.40 -4.95 14.87
N SER A 329 16.72 -5.55 13.89
CA SER A 329 15.63 -6.51 14.14
C SER A 329 16.06 -7.66 15.05
N ARG A 330 17.26 -8.21 14.80
CA ARG A 330 17.81 -9.31 15.60
C ARG A 330 18.12 -8.88 17.02
N ILE A 331 18.77 -7.74 17.20
CA ILE A 331 19.10 -7.20 18.54
C ILE A 331 17.82 -6.98 19.36
N VAL A 332 16.78 -6.39 18.77
CA VAL A 332 15.49 -6.19 19.47
C VAL A 332 14.88 -7.55 19.87
N MET A 333 14.89 -8.53 18.96
CA MET A 333 14.38 -9.87 19.24
C MET A 333 15.15 -10.55 20.40
N GLU A 334 16.48 -10.58 20.33
CA GLU A 334 17.35 -11.16 21.37
C GLU A 334 17.15 -10.46 22.73
N THR A 335 17.00 -9.13 22.72
CA THR A 335 16.71 -8.35 23.93
C THR A 335 15.37 -8.74 24.54
N LEU A 336 14.32 -8.88 23.72
CA LEU A 336 13.00 -9.28 24.19
C LEU A 336 13.00 -10.73 24.72
N GLU A 337 13.75 -11.64 24.11
CA GLU A 337 13.95 -13.01 24.61
C GLU A 337 14.66 -13.03 25.96
N LEU A 338 15.69 -12.20 26.13
CA LEU A 338 16.38 -12.06 27.41
C LEU A 338 15.47 -11.45 28.50
N LEU A 339 14.68 -10.43 28.16
CA LEU A 339 13.72 -9.86 29.11
C LEU A 339 12.63 -10.87 29.47
N ALA A 340 12.20 -11.69 28.51
CA ALA A 340 11.24 -12.76 28.76
C ALA A 340 11.82 -13.87 29.65
N SER A 341 13.07 -14.29 29.43
CA SER A 341 13.73 -15.29 30.29
C SER A 341 13.91 -14.81 31.74
N ARG A 342 13.91 -13.48 31.95
CA ARG A 342 13.92 -12.83 33.27
C ARG A 342 12.52 -12.53 33.82
N GLY A 343 11.45 -12.92 33.13
CA GLY A 343 10.07 -12.65 33.54
C GLY A 343 9.64 -11.17 33.43
N LEU A 344 10.41 -10.33 32.74
CA LEU A 344 10.13 -8.90 32.56
C LEU A 344 9.25 -8.63 31.33
N VAL A 345 9.25 -9.54 30.36
CA VAL A 345 8.35 -9.51 29.19
C VAL A 345 7.53 -10.80 29.20
N ASP A 346 6.22 -10.65 29.05
CA ASP A 346 5.28 -11.76 28.99
C ASP A 346 5.52 -12.64 27.74
N LEU A 347 5.39 -13.97 27.89
CA LEU A 347 5.60 -14.91 26.78
C LEU A 347 4.58 -14.76 25.65
N ALA A 348 3.32 -14.44 25.97
CA ALA A 348 2.30 -14.16 24.95
C ALA A 348 2.58 -12.85 24.23
N PHE A 349 3.11 -11.85 24.95
CA PHE A 349 3.57 -10.58 24.35
C PHE A 349 4.76 -10.82 23.40
N LEU A 350 5.73 -11.64 23.81
CA LEU A 350 6.88 -12.03 22.98
C LEU A 350 6.42 -12.80 21.74
N TYR A 351 5.48 -13.73 21.89
CA TYR A 351 4.89 -14.46 20.76
C TYR A 351 4.23 -13.51 19.76
N ALA A 352 3.37 -12.60 20.22
CA ALA A 352 2.73 -11.61 19.37
C ALA A 352 3.76 -10.71 18.65
N TYR A 353 4.83 -10.31 19.35
CA TYR A 353 5.95 -9.59 18.73
C TYR A 353 6.62 -10.39 17.61
N ARG A 354 6.87 -11.71 17.79
CA ARG A 354 7.47 -12.56 16.74
C ARG A 354 6.64 -12.60 15.46
N GLN A 355 5.31 -12.58 15.59
CA GLN A 355 4.41 -12.60 14.43
C GLN A 355 4.33 -11.23 13.73
N ILE A 356 4.40 -10.13 14.49
CA ILE A 356 4.08 -8.79 13.99
C ILE A 356 5.32 -7.95 13.69
N GLY A 357 6.41 -8.15 14.42
CA GLY A 357 7.68 -7.44 14.26
C GLY A 357 7.68 -5.99 14.78
N SER A 358 6.66 -5.57 15.53
CA SER A 358 6.56 -4.20 16.06
C SER A 358 6.03 -4.19 17.49
N ILE A 359 6.70 -3.42 18.37
CA ILE A 359 6.30 -3.27 19.76
C ILE A 359 5.14 -2.26 19.84
N PRO A 360 3.98 -2.61 20.42
CA PRO A 360 2.85 -1.70 20.54
C PRO A 360 3.22 -0.53 21.46
N GLN A 361 2.87 0.68 21.06
CA GLN A 361 3.16 1.90 21.80
C GLN A 361 1.86 2.60 22.25
N PRO A 362 1.64 2.81 23.55
CA PRO A 362 0.38 3.31 24.13
C PRO A 362 0.12 4.81 23.89
N ARG A 363 0.40 5.30 22.68
CA ARG A 363 0.28 6.70 22.29
C ARG A 363 -1.15 7.02 21.87
N ALA A 364 -1.92 7.53 22.83
CA ALA A 364 -3.28 7.98 22.60
C ALA A 364 -3.32 8.98 21.43
N ARG A 365 -4.20 8.73 20.45
CA ARG A 365 -4.49 9.64 19.32
C ARG A 365 -3.33 9.92 18.35
N ALA A 366 -2.19 9.23 18.49
CA ALA A 366 -1.09 9.35 17.52
C ALA A 366 -1.51 8.86 16.13
N TYR A 367 -2.29 7.78 16.07
CA TYR A 367 -2.75 7.18 14.82
C TYR A 367 -4.19 7.60 14.47
N SER A 368 -4.59 7.34 13.22
CA SER A 368 -6.02 7.33 12.89
C SER A 368 -6.72 6.24 13.70
N GLU A 369 -7.98 6.45 14.06
CA GLU A 369 -8.78 5.45 14.78
C GLU A 369 -8.84 4.10 14.05
N HIS A 370 -8.95 4.14 12.72
CA HIS A 370 -8.93 2.93 11.88
C HIS A 370 -7.64 2.12 12.05
N LEU A 371 -6.48 2.77 11.87
CA LEU A 371 -5.18 2.12 12.03
C LEU A 371 -4.95 1.62 13.46
N ALA A 372 -5.47 2.35 14.45
CA ALA A 372 -5.36 1.98 15.85
C ALA A 372 -6.13 0.69 16.17
N LEU A 373 -7.39 0.59 15.72
CA LEU A 373 -8.23 -0.61 15.87
C LEU A 373 -7.66 -1.82 15.13
N GLU A 374 -7.11 -1.60 13.96
CA GLU A 374 -6.52 -2.67 13.17
C GLU A 374 -5.24 -3.25 13.77
N ARG A 375 -4.35 -2.38 14.24
CA ARG A 375 -3.16 -2.81 15.00
C ARG A 375 -3.56 -3.58 16.25
N GLN A 376 -4.61 -3.13 16.93
CA GLN A 376 -5.20 -3.83 18.06
C GLN A 376 -5.68 -5.23 17.66
N SER A 377 -6.45 -5.36 16.56
CA SER A 377 -6.98 -6.66 16.10
C SER A 377 -5.87 -7.65 15.83
N LYS A 378 -4.89 -7.27 14.99
CA LYS A 378 -3.76 -8.14 14.62
C LYS A 378 -2.95 -8.60 15.83
N TRP A 379 -2.69 -7.69 16.77
CA TRP A 379 -1.98 -8.02 18.00
C TRP A 379 -2.76 -9.00 18.87
N ASN A 380 -4.04 -8.72 19.09
CA ASN A 380 -4.87 -9.54 19.96
C ASN A 380 -5.18 -10.91 19.34
N GLU A 381 -5.29 -11.02 18.02
CA GLU A 381 -5.37 -12.29 17.28
C GLU A 381 -4.13 -13.15 17.51
N ALA A 382 -2.91 -12.57 17.42
CA ALA A 382 -1.68 -13.30 17.71
C ALA A 382 -1.60 -13.77 19.18
N VAL A 383 -2.13 -12.98 20.13
CA VAL A 383 -2.25 -13.40 21.53
C VAL A 383 -3.29 -14.53 21.68
N ASP A 384 -4.40 -14.48 20.96
CA ASP A 384 -5.41 -15.56 20.95
C ASP A 384 -4.85 -16.86 20.37
N GLU A 385 -4.02 -16.79 19.32
CA GLU A 385 -3.29 -17.95 18.79
C GLU A 385 -2.35 -18.57 19.83
N TYR A 386 -1.60 -17.74 20.56
CA TYR A 386 -0.74 -18.21 21.65
C TYR A 386 -1.54 -18.96 22.73
N ILE A 387 -2.67 -18.40 23.14
CA ILE A 387 -3.58 -19.03 24.12
C ILE A 387 -4.10 -20.38 23.59
N GLN A 388 -4.45 -20.44 22.30
CA GLN A 388 -4.98 -21.65 21.67
C GLN A 388 -3.96 -22.81 21.64
N GLN A 389 -2.66 -22.52 21.62
CA GLN A 389 -1.63 -23.57 21.67
C GLN A 389 -1.61 -24.34 22.99
N GLY A 390 -2.17 -23.78 24.08
CA GLY A 390 -2.33 -24.49 25.35
C GLY A 390 -1.02 -24.79 26.11
N ASN A 391 0.10 -24.17 25.71
CA ASN A 391 1.41 -24.39 26.33
C ASN A 391 1.64 -23.54 27.60
N ASP A 392 0.85 -22.49 27.80
CA ASP A 392 0.92 -21.62 28.98
C ASP A 392 -0.06 -22.14 30.05
N PRO A 393 0.41 -22.45 31.28
CA PRO A 393 -0.45 -22.98 32.33
C PRO A 393 -1.38 -21.93 32.96
N ARG A 394 -1.18 -20.64 32.70
CA ARG A 394 -1.99 -19.57 33.28
C ARG A 394 -3.42 -19.60 32.73
N PRO A 395 -4.42 -19.18 33.53
CA PRO A 395 -5.77 -18.98 33.02
C PRO A 395 -5.79 -17.96 31.86
N ARG A 396 -6.66 -18.19 30.86
CA ARG A 396 -6.82 -17.30 29.70
C ARG A 396 -6.88 -15.82 30.08
N PHE A 397 -7.69 -15.49 31.09
CA PHE A 397 -7.85 -14.11 31.56
C PHE A 397 -6.54 -13.45 32.00
N GLU A 398 -5.64 -14.20 32.64
CA GLU A 398 -4.35 -13.65 33.08
C GLU A 398 -3.42 -13.36 31.91
N ILE A 399 -3.41 -14.24 30.91
CA ILE A 399 -2.65 -14.06 29.67
C ILE A 399 -3.18 -12.85 28.90
N GLU A 400 -4.50 -12.75 28.74
CA GLU A 400 -5.15 -11.62 28.07
C GLU A 400 -4.83 -10.30 28.77
N ARG A 401 -4.88 -10.27 30.10
CA ARG A 401 -4.54 -9.07 30.88
C ARG A 401 -3.07 -8.67 30.71
N ALA A 402 -2.17 -9.65 30.60
CA ALA A 402 -0.74 -9.39 30.48
C ALA A 402 -0.31 -8.96 29.07
N ALA A 403 -1.02 -9.40 28.03
CA ALA A 403 -0.54 -9.27 26.64
C ALA A 403 -1.50 -8.58 25.67
N LYS A 404 -2.82 -8.55 25.88
CA LYS A 404 -3.75 -7.90 24.94
C LYS A 404 -3.73 -6.39 25.06
N ILE A 405 -3.79 -5.73 23.91
CA ILE A 405 -3.78 -4.27 23.82
C ILE A 405 -5.17 -3.69 23.51
N GLY A 406 -5.41 -2.49 24.00
CA GLY A 406 -6.55 -1.65 23.67
C GLY A 406 -6.36 -0.92 22.35
N LYS A 407 -7.39 -0.18 21.93
CA LYS A 407 -7.42 0.60 20.68
C LYS A 407 -6.17 1.46 20.49
N TRP A 408 -5.75 2.16 21.53
CA TRP A 408 -4.59 3.05 21.49
C TRP A 408 -3.30 2.37 21.95
N GLN A 409 -3.22 1.04 21.79
CA GLN A 409 -2.05 0.20 22.05
C GLN A 409 -1.54 0.19 23.51
N GLY A 410 -2.33 0.67 24.47
CA GLY A 410 -2.15 0.38 25.90
C GLY A 410 -2.82 -0.93 26.31
N ALA A 411 -2.98 -1.18 27.61
CA ALA A 411 -3.63 -2.37 28.14
C ALA A 411 -5.11 -2.46 27.68
N LEU A 412 -5.52 -3.63 27.19
CA LEU A 412 -6.94 -3.89 26.91
C LEU A 412 -7.74 -3.99 28.20
N ILE A 413 -7.22 -4.77 29.15
CA ILE A 413 -7.82 -4.98 30.47
C ILE A 413 -7.08 -4.06 31.44
N ARG A 414 -7.74 -2.98 31.82
CA ARG A 414 -7.13 -1.91 32.61
C ARG A 414 -7.30 -2.15 34.12
N MET A 415 -6.40 -1.57 34.90
CA MET A 415 -6.47 -1.50 36.35
C MET A 415 -6.74 -0.07 36.80
N CYS A 416 -7.37 0.07 37.97
CA CYS A 416 -7.53 1.36 38.62
C CYS A 416 -6.18 2.01 38.91
N GLU A 417 -5.99 3.27 38.51
CA GLU A 417 -4.76 4.02 38.76
C GLU A 417 -4.77 4.76 40.11
N GLY A 418 -5.78 4.49 40.95
CA GLY A 418 -5.84 5.01 42.31
C GLY A 418 -4.68 4.49 43.16
N ALA A 419 -4.10 5.34 44.00
CA ALA A 419 -3.00 4.96 44.88
C ALA A 419 -3.37 3.73 45.74
N GLY A 420 -2.58 2.65 45.62
CA GLY A 420 -2.78 1.40 46.36
C GLY A 420 -3.97 0.53 45.91
N CYS A 421 -4.67 0.90 44.84
CA CYS A 421 -5.83 0.15 44.35
C CYS A 421 -5.40 -0.99 43.43
N THR A 422 -5.96 -2.18 43.63
CA THR A 422 -5.69 -3.39 42.81
C THR A 422 -6.89 -3.80 41.95
N ASN A 423 -7.92 -2.95 41.88
CA ASN A 423 -9.15 -3.22 41.14
C ASN A 423 -8.88 -3.30 39.64
N VAL A 424 -9.39 -4.36 39.02
CA VAL A 424 -9.25 -4.64 37.59
C VAL A 424 -10.60 -4.47 36.91
N GLU A 425 -10.62 -3.84 35.73
CA GLU A 425 -11.83 -3.68 34.94
C GLU A 425 -12.44 -5.04 34.56
N GLY A 426 -13.75 -5.18 34.76
CA GLY A 426 -14.50 -6.40 34.47
C GLY A 426 -14.47 -7.47 35.57
N VAL A 427 -13.53 -7.41 36.51
CA VAL A 427 -13.47 -8.34 37.66
C VAL A 427 -14.45 -7.88 38.74
N GLY A 428 -15.28 -8.77 39.27
CA GLY A 428 -16.23 -8.44 40.36
C GLY A 428 -17.22 -7.32 40.00
N GLY A 429 -17.55 -7.14 38.71
CA GLY A 429 -18.45 -6.08 38.25
C GLY A 429 -17.85 -4.67 38.22
N ILE A 430 -16.53 -4.54 38.40
CA ILE A 430 -15.84 -3.24 38.42
C ILE A 430 -15.85 -2.62 37.02
N LYS A 431 -16.35 -1.38 36.93
CA LYS A 431 -16.31 -0.56 35.72
C LYS A 431 -15.50 0.71 35.99
N LEU A 432 -14.40 0.87 35.26
CA LEU A 432 -13.52 2.03 35.44
C LEU A 432 -14.11 3.27 34.75
N GLN A 433 -14.00 4.40 35.43
CA GLN A 433 -14.34 5.73 34.94
C GLN A 433 -13.09 6.41 34.41
N MET A 434 -13.22 7.14 33.32
CA MET A 434 -12.13 7.93 32.75
C MET A 434 -12.06 9.31 33.40
N CYS A 435 -10.85 9.83 33.59
CA CYS A 435 -10.61 11.20 34.02
C CYS A 435 -11.37 12.18 33.10
N GLY A 436 -12.15 13.07 33.70
CA GLY A 436 -13.02 14.02 32.98
C GLY A 436 -12.28 14.92 31.98
N LYS A 437 -11.00 15.21 32.22
CA LYS A 437 -10.19 16.14 31.42
C LYS A 437 -9.44 15.44 30.29
N CYS A 438 -8.52 14.52 30.60
CA CYS A 438 -7.71 13.84 29.59
C CYS A 438 -8.45 12.72 28.86
N LYS A 439 -9.44 12.08 29.50
CA LYS A 439 -10.13 10.88 29.00
C LYS A 439 -9.21 9.68 28.76
N ILE A 440 -8.08 9.60 29.46
CA ILE A 440 -7.06 8.54 29.33
C ILE A 440 -6.92 7.78 30.65
N ALA A 441 -6.56 8.49 31.74
CA ALA A 441 -6.42 7.90 33.07
C ALA A 441 -7.73 7.29 33.58
N VAL A 442 -7.66 6.18 34.32
CA VAL A 442 -8.82 5.37 34.70
C VAL A 442 -8.88 5.05 36.19
N TYR A 443 -10.10 5.13 36.75
CA TYR A 443 -10.33 4.96 38.19
C TYR A 443 -11.64 4.22 38.48
N CYS A 444 -11.67 3.34 39.47
CA CYS A 444 -12.92 2.65 39.86
C CYS A 444 -13.88 3.55 40.66
N SER A 445 -13.42 4.70 41.16
CA SER A 445 -14.22 5.65 41.94
C SER A 445 -13.62 7.06 41.91
N VAL A 446 -14.43 8.06 42.28
CA VAL A 446 -13.97 9.44 42.50
C VAL A 446 -12.92 9.50 43.62
N GLY A 447 -13.01 8.63 44.63
CA GLY A 447 -12.01 8.52 45.70
C GLY A 447 -10.64 8.12 45.17
N CYS A 448 -10.58 7.11 44.28
CA CYS A 448 -9.35 6.69 43.63
C CYS A 448 -8.79 7.76 42.68
N GLN A 449 -9.65 8.50 41.98
CA GLN A 449 -9.20 9.64 41.17
C GLN A 449 -8.54 10.73 42.03
N ARG A 450 -9.13 11.04 43.20
CA ARG A 450 -8.57 12.03 44.13
C ARG A 450 -7.25 11.55 44.73
N SER A 451 -7.15 10.27 45.10
CA SER A 451 -5.91 9.73 45.69
C SER A 451 -4.73 9.74 44.71
N ALA A 452 -5.00 9.56 43.41
CA ALA A 452 -3.98 9.64 42.36
C ALA A 452 -3.72 11.07 41.84
N TRP A 453 -4.49 12.08 42.26
CA TRP A 453 -4.44 13.41 41.64
C TRP A 453 -3.08 14.11 41.83
N THR A 454 -2.41 13.87 42.95
CA THR A 454 -1.10 14.46 43.26
C THR A 454 -0.05 14.09 42.22
N THR A 455 -0.08 12.86 41.70
CA THR A 455 0.83 12.39 40.64
C THR A 455 0.25 12.64 39.25
N HIS A 456 -1.06 12.40 39.04
CA HIS A 456 -1.69 12.53 37.74
C HIS A 456 -1.78 13.98 37.24
N LYS A 457 -1.93 14.99 38.12
CA LYS A 457 -2.13 16.39 37.73
C LYS A 457 -1.02 16.90 36.79
N ALA A 458 0.23 16.49 37.01
CA ALA A 458 1.37 16.88 36.18
C ALA A 458 1.32 16.24 34.77
N LEU A 459 0.74 15.04 34.65
CA LEU A 459 0.64 14.30 33.39
C LEU A 459 -0.68 14.57 32.64
N CYS A 460 -1.70 15.10 33.31
CA CYS A 460 -3.01 15.27 32.69
C CYS A 460 -2.98 16.28 31.54
N CYS A 461 -3.20 15.78 30.32
CA CYS A 461 -3.13 16.49 29.04
C CYS A 461 -1.71 16.94 28.62
N SER A 462 -0.66 16.36 29.21
CA SER A 462 0.71 16.57 28.73
C SER A 462 1.01 15.70 27.50
N GLU A 463 2.10 16.00 26.80
CA GLU A 463 2.58 15.19 25.68
C GLU A 463 3.07 13.80 26.12
N ASP A 464 3.54 13.69 27.37
CA ASP A 464 3.97 12.42 27.97
C ASP A 464 2.81 11.52 28.40
N GLN A 465 1.56 12.01 28.30
CA GLN A 465 0.41 11.21 28.70
C GLN A 465 0.15 10.07 27.71
N HIS A 466 0.13 8.85 28.22
CA HIS A 466 -0.14 7.64 27.47
C HIS A 466 -1.29 6.83 28.10
N GLU A 467 -1.86 5.90 27.34
CA GLU A 467 -2.75 4.88 27.92
C GLU A 467 -1.99 4.04 28.94
N GLN A 468 -2.70 3.42 29.87
CA GLN A 468 -2.08 2.48 30.81
C GLN A 468 -1.27 1.41 30.05
N MET A 469 0.00 1.26 30.38
CA MET A 469 0.89 0.31 29.72
C MET A 469 0.63 -1.11 30.23
N LEU A 470 0.85 -2.11 29.37
CA LEU A 470 1.07 -3.48 29.81
C LEU A 470 2.39 -3.58 30.62
N PRO A 471 2.52 -4.57 31.53
CA PRO A 471 3.77 -4.79 32.27
C PRO A 471 4.99 -4.92 31.34
N SER A 472 4.86 -5.69 30.25
CA SER A 472 5.91 -5.85 29.24
C SER A 472 6.32 -4.51 28.61
N GLN A 473 5.36 -3.65 28.26
CA GLN A 473 5.63 -2.34 27.68
C GLN A 473 6.38 -1.43 28.66
N ALA A 474 5.92 -1.37 29.92
CA ALA A 474 6.56 -0.58 30.96
C ALA A 474 7.99 -1.04 31.23
N ASN A 475 8.22 -2.36 31.27
CA ASN A 475 9.54 -2.94 31.50
C ASN A 475 10.49 -2.71 30.32
N ILE A 476 10.00 -2.76 29.08
CA ILE A 476 10.78 -2.41 27.88
C ILE A 476 11.20 -0.94 27.95
N VAL A 477 10.27 -0.02 28.21
CA VAL A 477 10.57 1.41 28.35
C VAL A 477 11.59 1.65 29.47
N LYS A 478 11.41 0.99 30.62
CA LYS A 478 12.33 1.08 31.75
C LYS A 478 13.73 0.58 31.40
N ALA A 479 13.84 -0.58 30.75
CA ALA A 479 15.11 -1.14 30.29
C ALA A 479 15.82 -0.17 29.33
N SER A 480 15.09 0.42 28.38
CA SER A 480 15.64 1.45 27.48
C SER A 480 16.09 2.71 28.22
N SER A 481 15.36 3.14 29.26
CA SER A 481 15.70 4.35 30.03
C SER A 481 16.88 4.17 30.99
N THR A 482 17.08 2.97 31.53
CA THR A 482 18.18 2.64 32.48
C THR A 482 19.53 2.55 31.76
N VAL A 483 19.50 2.19 30.48
CA VAL A 483 20.67 2.16 29.60
C VAL A 483 21.13 3.58 29.23
N MET A 484 20.21 4.56 29.11
CA MET A 484 20.47 5.94 28.64
C MET A 484 20.65 6.99 29.76
N GLY A 485 21.44 6.71 30.79
CA GLY A 485 21.65 7.64 31.92
C GLY A 485 21.99 9.09 31.48
N ASN A 486 21.08 10.03 31.79
CA ASN A 486 21.23 11.50 31.67
C ASN A 486 21.11 12.18 30.27
N ALA A 487 20.02 11.97 29.52
CA ALA A 487 19.61 12.94 28.49
C ALA A 487 18.07 13.07 28.39
N PRO A 488 17.45 14.21 28.76
CA PRO A 488 15.99 14.39 28.78
C PRO A 488 15.34 14.57 27.39
N ALA A 489 16.05 14.27 26.30
CA ALA A 489 15.54 14.45 24.93
C ALA A 489 15.54 13.16 24.08
N PHE A 490 15.96 12.02 24.63
CA PHE A 490 16.26 10.80 23.85
C PHE A 490 15.19 9.71 23.90
N THR A 491 14.38 9.67 24.96
CA THR A 491 13.16 8.86 25.01
C THR A 491 12.27 9.18 23.81
N ASP A 492 12.21 10.45 23.42
CA ASP A 492 11.41 10.87 22.30
C ASP A 492 11.94 10.37 20.93
N ASN A 493 13.20 9.96 20.84
CA ASN A 493 13.82 9.48 19.59
C ASN A 493 13.87 7.94 19.49
N LEU A 494 14.10 7.22 20.60
CA LEU A 494 14.00 5.75 20.64
C LEU A 494 12.54 5.27 20.59
N ILE A 495 11.62 6.04 21.17
CA ILE A 495 10.17 5.82 21.05
C ILE A 495 9.67 6.32 19.67
N ARG A 496 10.39 7.19 18.95
CA ARG A 496 10.15 7.49 17.51
C ARG A 496 10.76 6.46 16.55
N GLN A 497 11.79 5.70 16.94
CA GLN A 497 12.54 4.80 16.06
C GLN A 497 12.01 3.35 15.97
N GLY A 498 10.92 3.01 16.67
CA GLY A 498 10.20 1.72 16.52
C GLY A 498 9.39 1.56 15.21
N GLN A 499 9.73 2.30 14.16
CA GLN A 499 9.12 2.27 12.83
C GLN A 499 10.09 1.69 11.79
N LEU A 500 10.63 0.51 12.09
CA LEU A 500 11.28 -0.41 11.16
C LEU A 500 10.88 -1.77 11.75
N LEU A 501 10.08 -2.64 11.13
CA LEU A 501 10.44 -3.49 9.99
C LEU A 501 9.17 -4.20 9.43
N THR A 502 9.02 -4.23 8.11
CA THR A 502 8.39 -5.33 7.35
C THR A 502 9.26 -5.47 6.10
N GLY A 503 9.86 -6.60 5.74
CA GLY A 503 9.96 -7.92 6.32
C GLY A 503 10.95 -8.73 5.45
N GLN A 504 11.54 -9.74 6.07
CA GLN A 504 12.04 -11.01 5.51
C GLN A 504 13.05 -11.02 4.31
N LEU A 505 14.33 -11.23 4.68
CA LEU A 505 15.23 -12.36 4.30
C LEU A 505 14.81 -13.24 3.11
N PRO A 506 15.75 -13.65 2.21
CA PRO A 506 16.67 -14.72 2.59
C PRO A 506 18.07 -14.77 1.92
N LYS A 507 18.95 -15.55 2.60
CA LYS A 507 20.06 -16.37 2.10
C LYS A 507 21.26 -15.66 1.43
N SER A 508 22.31 -15.47 2.22
CA SER A 508 23.47 -16.38 2.26
C SER A 508 24.40 -15.97 3.39
#